data_AF-A0A920MPU1-F1
#
_entry.id   AF-A0A920MPU1-F1
#
_cell.length_a   1.000
_cell.length_b   1.000
_cell.length_c   1.000
_cell.angle_alpha   90.00
_cell.angle_beta   90.00
_cell.angle_gamma   90.00
#
_symmetry.space_group_name_H-M   'P 1'
#
loop_
_entity.id
_entity.type
_entity.pdbx_description
1 polymer ?
#
loop_
_entity_poly.entity_id
_entity_poly.type
_entity_poly.pdbx_seq_one_letter_code
_entity_poly.pdbx_strand_id
1 'polypeptide(L)' 'MYGREYEGIFRVSYLIDENGNIERAYDKVKPKEHAQQVLADLD' A
#
# COMPACT_ATOMS: atom_id res chain seq x y z
N MET A 1 -21.52 -24.79 11.67
CA MET A 1 -21.28 -23.34 11.53
C MET A 1 -20.64 -23.14 10.18
N TYR A 2 -21.29 -22.52 9.19
CA TYR A 2 -20.60 -22.32 7.91
C TYR A 2 -20.97 -20.96 7.31
N GLY A 3 -20.08 -19.99 7.55
CA GLY A 3 -19.92 -18.78 6.76
C GLY A 3 -18.61 -18.87 5.99
N ARG A 4 -18.52 -18.25 4.82
CA ARG A 4 -17.27 -18.22 4.04
C ARG A 4 -16.25 -17.38 4.81
N GLU A 5 -15.04 -17.90 5.00
CA GLU A 5 -13.93 -17.10 5.50
C GLU A 5 -13.49 -16.14 4.39
N TYR A 6 -13.34 -14.86 4.73
CA TYR A 6 -12.90 -13.82 3.81
C TYR A 6 -11.81 -12.99 4.51
N GLU A 7 -10.67 -12.84 3.85
CA GLU A 7 -9.51 -12.13 4.42
C GLU A 7 -9.69 -10.61 4.49
N GLY A 8 -10.77 -10.07 3.91
CA GLY A 8 -11.03 -8.65 3.87
C GLY A 8 -10.24 -7.94 2.77
N ILE A 9 -10.23 -6.61 2.83
CA ILE A 9 -9.42 -5.77 1.94
C ILE A 9 -8.13 -5.41 2.65
N PHE A 10 -6.99 -5.78 2.06
CA PHE A 10 -5.69 -5.31 2.53
C PHE A 10 -5.45 -3.88 2.05
N ARG A 11 -5.12 -2.98 2.98
CA ARG A 11 -4.72 -1.62 2.63
C ARG A 11 -3.23 -1.62 2.27
N VAL A 12 -2.97 -1.62 0.98
CA VAL A 12 -1.63 -1.65 0.39
C VAL A 12 -1.53 -0.50 -0.62
N SER A 13 -0.34 0.07 -0.77
CA SER A 13 -0.04 1.10 -1.76
C SER A 13 1.29 0.80 -2.44
N TYR A 14 1.45 1.26 -3.67
CA TYR A 14 2.65 1.03 -4.48
C TYR A 14 3.10 2.34 -5.11
N LEU A 15 4.42 2.58 -5.10
CA LEU A 15 5.06 3.66 -5.86
C LEU A 15 5.57 3.05 -7.17
N ILE A 16 5.18 3.64 -8.29
CA ILE A 16 5.46 3.13 -9.64
C ILE A 16 6.11 4.24 -10.45
N ASP A 17 7.23 3.92 -11.10
CA ASP A 17 7.97 4.85 -11.96
C ASP A 17 7.28 5.08 -13.32
N GLU A 18 7.84 5.97 -14.14
CA GLU A 18 7.33 6.28 -15.49
C GLU A 18 7.41 5.11 -16.48
N ASN A 19 8.25 4.11 -16.20
CA ASN A 19 8.41 2.91 -17.02
C ASN A 19 7.46 1.77 -16.58
N GLY A 20 6.71 1.97 -15.50
CA GLY A 20 5.80 0.98 -14.94
C GLY A 20 6.45 0.00 -13.96
N ASN A 21 7.67 0.26 -13.49
CA ASN A 21 8.33 -0.56 -12.47
C ASN A 21 7.88 -0.14 -11.06
N ILE A 22 7.70 -1.12 -10.19
CA ILE A 22 7.40 -0.86 -8.77
C ILE A 22 8.70 -0.47 -8.06
N GLU A 23 8.80 0.78 -7.64
CA GLU A 23 9.92 1.26 -6.85
C GLU A 23 9.76 0.88 -5.37
N ARG A 24 8.53 0.95 -4.84
CA ARG A 24 8.22 0.61 -3.45
C ARG A 24 6.83 -0.01 -3.28
N ALA A 25 6.70 -0.86 -2.27
CA ALA A 25 5.45 -1.45 -1.82
C ALA A 25 5.24 -1.18 -0.34
N TYR A 26 4.03 -0.74 0.04
CA TYR A 26 3.68 -0.37 1.40
C TYR A 26 2.50 -1.23 1.88
N ASP A 27 2.74 -2.13 2.84
CA ASP A 27 1.69 -2.93 3.46
C ASP A 27 1.15 -2.30 4.74
N LYS A 28 -0.10 -2.63 5.09
CA LYS A 28 -0.75 -2.23 6.36
C LYS A 28 -0.67 -0.72 6.67
N VAL A 29 -0.81 0.10 5.64
CA VAL A 29 -0.59 1.54 5.75
C VAL A 29 -1.60 2.22 6.68
N LYS A 30 -1.08 3.15 7.49
CA LYS A 30 -1.89 4.05 8.31
C LYS A 30 -2.22 5.31 7.50
N PRO A 31 -3.50 5.61 7.21
CA PRO A 31 -3.85 6.72 6.32
C PRO A 31 -3.32 8.09 6.74
N LYS A 32 -3.21 8.33 8.05
CA LYS A 32 -2.75 9.62 8.60
C LYS A 32 -1.25 9.85 8.38
N GLU A 33 -0.45 8.80 8.37
CA GLU A 33 1.01 8.87 8.33
C GLU A 33 1.54 8.62 6.91
N HIS A 34 0.80 7.86 6.10
CA HIS A 34 1.28 7.35 4.83
C HIS A 34 1.64 8.43 3.79
N ALA A 35 0.89 9.53 3.73
CA ALA A 35 1.17 10.60 2.76
C ALA A 35 2.58 11.21 2.97
N GLN A 36 3.01 11.38 4.21
CA GLN A 36 4.35 11.89 4.53
C GLN A 36 5.43 10.84 4.23
N GLN A 37 5.14 9.57 4.47
CA GLN A 37 6.04 8.46 4.13
C GLN A 37 6.31 8.40 2.63
N VAL A 38 5.26 8.47 1.80
CA VAL A 38 5.41 8.48 0.33
C VAL A 38 6.23 9.69 -0.10
N LEU A 39 5.98 10.87 0.46
CA LEU A 39 6.74 12.07 0.11
C LEU A 39 8.23 11.97 0.48
N ALA A 40 8.57 11.32 1.60
CA ALA A 40 9.95 11.11 2.01
C ALA A 40 10.70 10.10 1.12
N ASP A 41 9.94 9.23 0.44
CA ASP A 41 10.47 8.21 -0.47
C ASP A 41 10.49 8.69 -1.94
N LEU A 42 10.00 9.90 -2.21
CA LEU A 42 10.16 10.62 -3.48
C LEU A 42 11.44 11.46 -3.37
N ASP A 43 12.53 10.98 -3.96
CA ASP A 43 13.79 11.73 -4.10
C ASP A 43 13.63 12.95 -5.03
#